data_AF-A0AAV7YCE5-F1
#
_entry.id   AF-A0AAV7YCE5-F1
#
_cell.length_a   1.000
_cell.length_b   1.000
_cell.length_c   1.000
_cell.angle_alpha   90.00
_cell.angle_beta   90.00
_cell.angle_gamma   90.00
#
_symmetry.space_group_name_H-M   'P 1'
#
loop_
_entity.id
_entity.type
_entity.pdbx_description
1 polymer ?
#
loop_
_entity_poly.entity_id
_entity_poly.type
_entity_poly.pdbx_seq_one_letter_code
_entity_poly.pdbx_strand_id
1 'polypeptide(L)'
;MSEKKEKEKENKNKNKNNLSTLLHKWVNNRDMSDVKFIVGKEKVAMYGHQLILSMNSPVWRGLFYTQEWKETNNRLLCEVDVDDVEPRFFELFLEFLYSRKARLDEETFYGVYGVADKFCVFELQEYCSRYFTSMLTVTNCIQHYEKACEEGVKRWQRDSLQFLESNSRLLFKDTHCFVGLKEETVHQMLLMDSISTPEIQLFRALIEWSRSHLRELGNESKVTVKDLVKRHLHLIRLELMSFEDLDEISKTGYFEVQELVKHSFNLAKRFQVKIRILSRGGAKLRDLNILVLAWARRGEVRVEHFVDTLKYGGIQYVTTKDPRNVTPTVEEMMEYDAVVLRSANVDTLGSSEILGNNLAEFVESGRGLVIVAINTLIDSDDKQIKGRIYTDNFIPLVYGPRVQKNERELGEKHLPEHPILRGVETFKTKEYTHVVDTHNINGGTLIASWNNGLPLVTEKIKEPGYGPVVVINTHPTSTRTTNDCGKAWLDNTNGNELFSNALSYVGIKRHLK
;
A
#
# COMPACT_ATOMS: atom_id res chain seq x y z
N MET A 1 34.41 -27.11 6.89
CA MET A 1 33.92 -27.14 5.49
C MET A 1 33.38 -25.79 5.01
N SER A 2 33.17 -24.82 5.91
CA SER A 2 32.75 -23.43 5.63
C SER A 2 33.92 -22.54 5.18
N GLU A 3 35.04 -22.54 5.90
CA GLU A 3 36.17 -21.62 5.63
C GLU A 3 36.88 -21.85 4.28
N LYS A 4 36.94 -23.11 3.81
CA LYS A 4 37.49 -23.43 2.48
C LYS A 4 36.62 -22.89 1.34
N LYS A 5 35.28 -22.94 1.50
CA LYS A 5 34.33 -22.38 0.53
C LYS A 5 34.32 -20.85 0.53
N GLU A 6 34.61 -20.24 1.68
CA GLU A 6 34.69 -18.79 1.85
C GLU A 6 35.98 -18.23 1.23
N LYS A 7 37.13 -18.88 1.48
CA LYS A 7 38.42 -18.55 0.83
C LYS A 7 38.41 -18.82 -0.68
N GLU A 8 37.71 -19.85 -1.16
CA GLU A 8 37.52 -20.08 -2.60
C GLU A 8 36.60 -19.02 -3.26
N LYS A 9 35.57 -18.53 -2.56
CA LYS A 9 34.75 -17.40 -3.02
C LYS A 9 35.55 -16.09 -3.04
N GLU A 10 36.38 -15.83 -2.04
CA GLU A 10 37.29 -14.68 -1.98
C GLU A 10 38.34 -14.69 -3.09
N ASN A 11 38.99 -15.84 -3.34
CA ASN A 11 39.98 -15.97 -4.42
C ASN A 11 39.34 -15.88 -5.82
N LYS A 12 38.11 -16.39 -6.00
CA LYS A 12 37.35 -16.20 -7.26
C LYS A 12 36.97 -14.73 -7.50
N ASN A 13 36.66 -13.97 -6.45
CA ASN A 13 36.40 -12.53 -6.54
C ASN A 13 37.67 -11.71 -6.80
N LYS A 14 38.82 -12.08 -6.22
CA LYS A 14 40.11 -11.41 -6.50
C LYS A 14 40.57 -11.55 -7.96
N ASN A 15 40.43 -12.73 -8.57
CA ASN A 15 40.84 -12.94 -9.97
C ASN A 15 39.91 -12.28 -11.01
N LYS A 16 38.59 -12.20 -10.75
CA LYS A 16 37.65 -11.46 -11.62
C LYS A 16 37.96 -9.96 -11.70
N ASN A 17 38.48 -9.38 -10.62
CA ASN A 17 38.83 -7.96 -10.56
C ASN A 17 40.14 -7.61 -11.31
N ASN A 18 40.96 -8.60 -11.68
CA ASN A 18 42.25 -8.32 -12.33
C ASN A 18 42.10 -8.08 -13.85
N LEU A 19 41.32 -8.92 -14.55
CA LEU A 19 41.13 -8.77 -16.00
C LEU A 19 40.35 -7.49 -16.36
N SER A 20 39.29 -7.15 -15.63
CA SER A 20 38.54 -5.91 -15.88
C SER A 20 39.40 -4.66 -15.66
N THR A 21 40.28 -4.67 -14.65
CA THR A 21 41.22 -3.57 -14.38
C THR A 21 42.29 -3.47 -15.48
N LEU A 22 42.76 -4.59 -16.02
CA LEU A 22 43.67 -4.61 -17.16
C LEU A 22 43.00 -4.10 -18.44
N LEU A 23 41.77 -4.54 -18.71
CA LEU A 23 40.99 -4.14 -19.89
C LEU A 23 40.57 -2.66 -19.84
N HIS A 24 40.37 -2.09 -18.66
CA HIS A 24 40.05 -0.66 -18.52
C HIS A 24 41.10 0.26 -19.18
N LYS A 25 42.38 -0.14 -19.24
CA LYS A 25 43.44 0.65 -19.91
C LYS A 25 43.29 0.71 -21.44
N TRP A 26 42.43 -0.14 -22.00
CA TRP A 26 42.16 -0.22 -23.43
C TRP A 26 40.88 0.52 -23.84
N VAL A 27 40.19 1.13 -22.89
CA VAL A 27 39.04 2.01 -23.17
C VAL A 27 39.52 3.19 -24.00
N ASN A 28 38.86 3.43 -25.15
CA ASN A 28 39.18 4.52 -26.07
C ASN A 28 40.67 4.61 -26.47
N ASN A 29 41.37 3.46 -26.49
CA ASN A 29 42.79 3.39 -26.80
C ASN A 29 43.00 3.07 -28.29
N ARG A 30 43.82 3.85 -28.98
CA ARG A 30 44.13 3.65 -30.41
C ARG A 30 44.94 2.38 -30.67
N ASP A 31 45.74 1.94 -29.72
CA ASP A 31 46.59 0.76 -29.86
C ASP A 31 45.73 -0.49 -30.02
N MET A 32 46.02 -1.30 -31.03
CA MET A 32 45.29 -2.53 -31.38
C MET A 32 43.80 -2.36 -31.71
N SER A 33 43.30 -1.14 -31.79
CA SER A 33 41.92 -0.87 -32.21
C SER A 33 41.72 -1.16 -33.70
N ASP A 34 40.64 -1.87 -34.00
CA ASP A 34 40.20 -2.29 -35.34
C ASP A 34 38.90 -1.57 -35.75
N VAL A 35 38.37 -0.68 -34.90
CA VAL A 35 37.28 0.25 -35.23
C VAL A 35 37.50 1.64 -34.62
N LYS A 36 37.10 2.67 -35.38
CA LYS A 36 37.06 4.08 -35.01
C LYS A 36 35.62 4.59 -35.15
N PHE A 37 35.11 5.20 -34.10
CA PHE A 37 33.80 5.84 -34.07
C PHE A 37 33.94 7.34 -34.25
N ILE A 38 33.07 7.94 -35.05
CA ILE A 38 32.89 9.39 -35.14
C ILE A 38 31.60 9.71 -34.40
N VAL A 39 31.73 10.20 -33.16
CA VAL A 39 30.62 10.28 -32.20
C VAL A 39 30.10 11.71 -32.08
N GLY A 40 28.78 11.83 -32.11
CA GLY A 40 28.03 13.06 -31.92
C GLY A 40 28.16 14.06 -33.07
N LYS A 41 27.41 15.16 -32.94
CA LYS A 41 27.47 16.29 -33.88
C LYS A 41 28.86 16.94 -33.94
N GLU A 42 29.62 16.85 -32.86
CA GLU A 42 30.99 17.34 -32.74
C GLU A 42 32.02 16.46 -33.47
N LYS A 43 31.61 15.29 -33.95
CA LYS A 43 32.45 14.33 -34.69
C LYS A 43 33.71 13.93 -33.91
N VAL A 44 33.55 13.65 -32.62
CA VAL A 44 34.64 13.24 -31.74
C VAL A 44 35.09 11.83 -32.11
N ALA A 45 36.37 11.66 -32.44
CA ALA A 45 36.93 10.36 -32.78
C ALA A 45 37.19 9.53 -31.52
N MET A 46 36.62 8.33 -31.46
CA MET A 46 36.84 7.35 -30.39
C MET A 46 37.27 6.00 -30.96
N TYR A 47 38.03 5.22 -30.20
CA TYR A 47 38.61 3.96 -30.66
C TYR A 47 38.08 2.77 -29.87
N GLY A 48 37.97 1.62 -30.52
CA GLY A 48 37.55 0.39 -29.85
C GLY A 48 37.95 -0.88 -30.59
N HIS A 49 37.58 -2.01 -29.98
CA HIS A 49 37.89 -3.35 -30.44
C HIS A 49 36.60 -4.09 -30.81
N GLN A 50 36.45 -4.48 -32.07
CA GLN A 50 35.25 -5.12 -32.63
C GLN A 50 34.87 -6.38 -31.85
N LEU A 51 35.85 -7.16 -31.38
CA LEU A 51 35.62 -8.35 -30.55
C LEU A 51 34.88 -7.99 -29.24
N ILE A 52 35.36 -6.99 -28.50
CA ILE A 52 34.78 -6.58 -27.21
C ILE A 52 33.36 -6.04 -27.42
N LEU A 53 33.17 -5.22 -28.46
CA LEU A 53 31.85 -4.68 -28.82
C LEU A 53 30.87 -5.80 -29.20
N SER A 54 31.29 -6.73 -30.06
CA SER A 54 30.45 -7.83 -30.57
C SER A 54 30.13 -8.88 -29.51
N MET A 55 31.01 -9.05 -28.52
CA MET A 55 30.72 -9.93 -27.38
C MET A 55 29.58 -9.37 -26.52
N ASN A 56 29.48 -8.04 -26.41
CA ASN A 56 28.54 -7.37 -25.52
C ASN A 56 27.27 -6.85 -26.20
N SER A 57 27.28 -6.70 -27.53
CA SER A 57 26.18 -6.12 -28.29
C SER A 57 25.89 -6.97 -29.52
N PRO A 58 24.65 -7.49 -29.66
CA PRO A 58 24.23 -8.17 -30.87
C PRO A 58 24.19 -7.22 -32.08
N VAL A 59 23.94 -5.93 -31.86
CA VAL A 59 23.93 -4.89 -32.90
C VAL A 59 25.33 -4.77 -33.52
N TRP A 60 26.36 -4.59 -32.68
CA TRP A 60 27.74 -4.52 -33.17
C TRP A 60 28.22 -5.83 -33.79
N ARG A 61 27.82 -6.97 -33.22
CA ARG A 61 28.11 -8.29 -33.82
C ARG A 61 27.50 -8.41 -35.21
N GLY A 62 26.24 -8.03 -35.35
CA GLY A 62 25.53 -8.03 -36.63
C GLY A 62 26.19 -7.10 -37.63
N LEU A 63 26.59 -5.90 -37.21
CA LEU A 63 27.30 -4.96 -38.08
C LEU A 63 28.63 -5.54 -38.57
N PHE A 64 29.54 -5.90 -37.65
CA PHE A 64 30.92 -6.23 -38.00
C PHE A 64 31.10 -7.59 -38.69
N TYR A 65 30.20 -8.54 -38.47
CA TYR A 65 30.35 -9.91 -38.96
C TYR A 65 29.45 -10.27 -40.15
N THR A 66 28.73 -9.30 -40.74
CA THR A 66 28.07 -9.47 -42.04
C THR A 66 29.08 -9.53 -43.20
N GLN A 67 28.73 -10.21 -44.29
CA GLN A 67 29.60 -10.28 -45.48
C GLN A 67 29.77 -8.90 -46.12
N GLU A 68 28.67 -8.15 -46.26
CA GLU A 68 28.64 -6.80 -46.84
C GLU A 68 29.57 -5.82 -46.11
N TRP A 69 29.60 -5.86 -44.78
CA TRP A 69 30.48 -5.01 -43.98
C TRP A 69 31.95 -5.35 -44.18
N LYS A 70 32.29 -6.64 -44.22
CA LYS A 70 33.68 -7.11 -44.44
C LYS A 70 34.21 -6.75 -45.82
N GLU A 71 33.35 -6.77 -46.84
CA GLU A 71 33.71 -6.41 -48.21
C GLU A 71 33.89 -4.89 -48.35
N THR A 72 33.03 -4.09 -47.72
CA THR A 72 33.06 -2.62 -47.80
C THR A 72 34.14 -2.00 -46.93
N ASN A 73 34.45 -2.62 -45.78
CA ASN A 73 35.40 -2.12 -44.78
C ASN A 73 36.62 -3.04 -44.62
N ASN A 74 37.22 -3.49 -45.74
CA ASN A 74 38.46 -4.28 -45.76
C ASN A 74 39.72 -3.45 -45.38
N ARG A 75 39.56 -2.46 -44.49
CA ARG A 75 40.62 -1.57 -43.99
C ARG A 75 41.13 -2.10 -42.66
N LEU A 76 42.39 -1.79 -42.33
CA LEU A 76 42.99 -2.10 -41.02
C LEU A 76 42.23 -1.44 -39.85
N LEU A 77 41.56 -0.31 -40.09
CA LEU A 77 40.73 0.41 -39.12
C LEU A 77 39.41 0.81 -39.80
N CYS A 78 38.30 0.22 -39.34
CA CYS A 78 36.97 0.55 -39.85
C CYS A 78 36.46 1.85 -39.23
N GLU A 79 35.76 2.69 -39.98
CA GLU A 79 35.15 3.91 -39.45
C GLU A 79 33.62 3.77 -39.37
N VAL A 80 33.02 4.17 -38.25
CA VAL A 80 31.59 4.09 -37.99
C VAL A 80 31.09 5.43 -37.47
N ASP A 81 30.10 6.01 -38.13
CA ASP A 81 29.44 7.23 -37.65
C ASP A 81 28.37 6.90 -36.60
N VAL A 82 28.40 7.64 -35.48
CA VAL A 82 27.41 7.58 -34.39
C VAL A 82 27.01 9.02 -34.05
N ASP A 83 26.29 9.67 -34.96
CA ASP A 83 26.01 11.11 -34.94
C ASP A 83 24.95 11.55 -33.93
N ASP A 84 24.07 10.64 -33.54
CA ASP A 84 22.93 10.86 -32.64
C ASP A 84 23.22 10.57 -31.16
N VAL A 85 24.46 10.26 -30.80
CA VAL A 85 24.88 10.01 -29.41
C VAL A 85 25.91 11.05 -28.98
N GLU A 86 25.75 11.61 -27.78
CA GLU A 86 26.75 12.52 -27.22
C GLU A 86 28.04 11.77 -26.84
N PRO A 87 29.23 12.35 -27.13
CA PRO A 87 30.52 11.73 -26.81
C PRO A 87 30.63 11.22 -25.37
N ARG A 88 30.20 12.00 -24.37
CA ARG A 88 30.25 11.63 -22.94
C ARG A 88 29.51 10.32 -22.63
N PHE A 89 28.34 10.10 -23.23
CA PHE A 89 27.56 8.88 -22.98
C PHE A 89 28.17 7.66 -23.67
N PHE A 90 28.72 7.85 -24.88
CA PHE A 90 29.41 6.78 -25.60
C PHE A 90 30.72 6.37 -24.90
N GLU A 91 31.45 7.32 -24.32
CA GLU A 91 32.66 7.04 -23.55
C GLU A 91 32.35 6.18 -22.31
N LEU A 92 31.32 6.54 -21.53
CA LEU A 92 30.87 5.74 -20.37
C LEU A 92 30.35 4.36 -20.79
N PHE A 93 29.68 4.27 -21.95
CA PHE A 93 29.30 2.99 -22.56
C PHE A 93 30.52 2.12 -22.83
N LEU A 94 31.57 2.67 -23.46
CA LEU A 94 32.83 1.96 -23.69
C LEU A 94 33.51 1.58 -22.36
N GLU A 95 33.57 2.47 -21.37
CA GLU A 95 34.13 2.18 -20.04
C GLU A 95 33.46 0.93 -19.44
N PHE A 96 32.13 0.83 -19.56
CA PHE A 96 31.37 -0.32 -19.08
C PHE A 96 31.70 -1.61 -19.84
N LEU A 97 31.80 -1.56 -21.17
CA LEU A 97 32.07 -2.77 -21.97
C LEU A 97 33.40 -3.43 -21.62
N TYR A 98 34.42 -2.63 -21.28
CA TYR A 98 35.77 -3.12 -20.96
C TYR A 98 35.91 -3.46 -19.48
N SER A 99 35.33 -2.67 -18.58
CA SER A 99 35.62 -2.75 -17.15
C SER A 99 34.46 -3.28 -16.29
N ARG A 100 33.25 -3.37 -16.85
CA ARG A 100 31.98 -3.59 -16.13
C ARG A 100 31.65 -2.51 -15.09
N LYS A 101 32.24 -1.34 -15.24
CA LYS A 101 32.01 -0.15 -14.41
C LYS A 101 31.80 1.05 -15.33
N ALA A 102 30.89 1.92 -14.95
CA ALA A 102 30.72 3.24 -15.53
C ALA A 102 30.37 4.19 -14.39
N ARG A 103 30.94 5.39 -14.39
CA ARG A 103 30.62 6.40 -13.39
C ARG A 103 29.33 7.09 -13.80
N LEU A 104 28.23 6.61 -13.24
CA LEU A 104 26.92 7.21 -13.40
C LEU A 104 26.72 8.33 -12.38
N ASP A 105 26.16 9.44 -12.85
CA ASP A 105 25.68 10.59 -12.08
C ASP A 105 24.27 10.95 -12.57
N GLU A 106 23.62 11.94 -11.94
CA GLU A 106 22.26 12.42 -12.27
C GLU A 106 22.11 12.91 -13.71
N GLU A 107 23.18 13.37 -14.34
CA GLU A 107 23.16 13.90 -15.71
C GLU A 107 23.36 12.81 -16.77
N THR A 108 24.12 11.77 -16.42
CA THR A 108 24.63 10.79 -17.41
C THR A 108 23.79 9.54 -17.51
N PHE A 109 23.09 9.12 -16.45
CA PHE A 109 22.51 7.79 -16.41
C PHE A 109 21.38 7.57 -17.44
N TYR A 110 20.57 8.60 -17.75
CA TYR A 110 19.57 8.56 -18.83
C TYR A 110 20.23 8.39 -20.20
N GLY A 111 21.23 9.22 -20.51
CA GLY A 111 21.97 9.16 -21.78
C GLY A 111 22.67 7.82 -21.97
N VAL A 112 23.36 7.31 -20.93
CA VAL A 112 24.02 5.99 -20.96
C VAL A 112 23.02 4.85 -21.13
N TYR A 113 21.84 4.94 -20.50
CA TYR A 113 20.77 3.97 -20.72
C TYR A 113 20.27 3.98 -22.16
N GLY A 114 20.07 5.17 -22.75
CA GLY A 114 19.68 5.31 -24.16
C GLY A 114 20.69 4.66 -25.11
N VAL A 115 21.99 4.85 -24.86
CA VAL A 115 23.07 4.19 -25.63
C VAL A 115 23.02 2.66 -25.43
N ALA A 116 22.82 2.20 -24.21
CA ALA A 116 22.70 0.78 -23.90
C ALA A 116 21.46 0.13 -24.55
N ASP A 117 20.35 0.86 -24.66
CA ASP A 117 19.15 0.42 -25.37
C ASP A 117 19.38 0.35 -26.88
N LYS A 118 19.90 1.42 -27.47
CA LYS A 118 20.25 1.49 -28.90
C LYS A 118 21.15 0.33 -29.34
N PHE A 119 22.16 0.00 -28.54
CA PHE A 119 23.11 -1.08 -28.86
C PHE A 119 22.78 -2.42 -28.18
N CYS A 120 21.60 -2.55 -27.58
CA CYS A 120 21.10 -3.79 -26.96
C CYS A 120 22.07 -4.43 -25.94
N VAL A 121 22.67 -3.61 -25.06
CA VAL A 121 23.56 -4.06 -23.98
C VAL A 121 22.77 -4.18 -22.68
N PHE A 122 22.11 -5.31 -22.50
CA PHE A 122 21.17 -5.55 -21.39
C PHE A 122 21.83 -5.41 -20.01
N GLU A 123 23.07 -5.86 -19.83
CA GLU A 123 23.75 -5.76 -18.54
C GLU A 123 24.00 -4.30 -18.11
N LEU A 124 24.21 -3.40 -19.07
CA LEU A 124 24.33 -1.97 -18.81
C LEU A 124 22.96 -1.35 -18.52
N GLN A 125 21.90 -1.76 -19.23
CA GLN A 125 20.54 -1.35 -18.90
C GLN A 125 20.16 -1.73 -17.45
N GLU A 126 20.52 -2.93 -17.00
CA GLU A 126 20.32 -3.37 -15.61
C GLU A 126 21.23 -2.63 -14.61
N TYR A 127 22.42 -2.22 -15.03
CA TYR A 127 23.32 -1.41 -14.21
C TYR A 127 22.74 0.00 -13.98
N CYS A 128 22.30 0.67 -15.05
CA CYS A 128 21.61 1.96 -14.98
C CYS A 128 20.30 1.87 -14.21
N SER A 129 19.51 0.79 -14.39
CA SER A 129 18.24 0.62 -13.66
C SER A 129 18.45 0.45 -12.16
N ARG A 130 19.48 -0.29 -11.73
CA ARG A 130 19.83 -0.39 -10.31
C ARG A 130 20.25 0.95 -9.72
N TYR A 131 21.02 1.72 -10.48
CA TYR A 131 21.41 3.07 -10.08
C TYR A 131 20.17 3.98 -9.93
N PHE A 132 19.28 3.97 -10.92
CA PHE A 132 18.01 4.71 -10.89
C PHE A 132 17.18 4.38 -9.65
N THR A 133 16.89 3.10 -9.39
CA THR A 133 16.11 2.69 -8.21
C THR A 133 16.79 3.10 -6.90
N SER A 134 18.12 3.11 -6.84
CA SER A 134 18.86 3.53 -5.63
C SER A 134 18.82 5.03 -5.36
N MET A 135 18.53 5.85 -6.39
CA MET A 135 18.44 7.31 -6.29
C MET A 135 17.02 7.79 -6.02
N LEU A 136 16.00 6.95 -6.23
CA LEU A 136 14.61 7.32 -5.96
C LEU A 136 14.40 7.63 -4.47
N THR A 137 13.82 8.80 -4.22
CA THR A 137 13.44 9.31 -2.91
C THR A 137 12.02 9.87 -2.95
N VAL A 138 11.43 10.09 -1.78
CA VAL A 138 10.08 10.68 -1.67
C VAL A 138 9.98 12.07 -2.28
N THR A 139 11.09 12.81 -2.37
CA THR A 139 11.13 14.19 -2.88
C THR A 139 11.37 14.27 -4.39
N ASN A 140 12.00 13.25 -5.01
CA ASN A 140 12.37 13.29 -6.43
C ASN A 140 11.58 12.31 -7.31
N CYS A 141 10.80 11.39 -6.75
CA CYS A 141 10.21 10.30 -7.54
C CYS A 141 9.22 10.79 -8.62
N ILE A 142 8.47 11.88 -8.40
CA ILE A 142 7.57 12.45 -9.43
C ILE A 142 8.39 13.13 -10.53
N GLN A 143 9.47 13.82 -10.19
CA GLN A 143 10.37 14.43 -11.17
C GLN A 143 11.03 13.37 -12.05
N HIS A 144 11.47 12.25 -11.44
CA HIS A 144 11.98 11.11 -12.19
C HIS A 144 10.92 10.40 -13.03
N TYR A 145 9.66 10.35 -12.56
CA TYR A 145 8.54 9.87 -13.39
C TYR A 145 8.36 10.76 -14.64
N GLU A 146 8.28 12.08 -14.46
CA GLU A 146 8.16 13.05 -15.56
C GLU A 146 9.31 12.89 -16.55
N LYS A 147 10.55 12.84 -16.04
CA LYS A 147 11.74 12.66 -16.89
C LYS A 147 11.73 11.33 -17.63
N ALA A 148 11.31 10.23 -17.00
CA ALA A 148 11.18 8.95 -17.67
C ALA A 148 10.06 8.93 -18.72
N CYS A 149 9.01 9.75 -18.57
CA CYS A 149 8.00 9.98 -19.59
C CYS A 149 8.58 10.71 -20.81
N GLU A 150 9.35 11.78 -20.60
CA GLU A 150 10.02 12.52 -21.68
C GLU A 150 10.98 11.64 -22.49
N GLU A 151 11.80 10.85 -21.79
CA GLU A 151 12.81 9.98 -22.41
C GLU A 151 12.23 8.66 -22.94
N GLY A 152 10.93 8.41 -22.73
CA GLY A 152 10.25 7.19 -23.20
C GLY A 152 10.65 5.90 -22.48
N VAL A 153 11.31 5.99 -21.32
CA VAL A 153 11.81 4.82 -20.57
C VAL A 153 10.70 4.22 -19.70
N LYS A 154 9.87 3.36 -20.31
CA LYS A 154 8.67 2.75 -19.67
C LYS A 154 8.97 2.01 -18.36
N ARG A 155 10.15 1.40 -18.23
CA ARG A 155 10.54 0.69 -17.00
C ARG A 155 10.66 1.67 -15.82
N TRP A 156 11.34 2.78 -16.02
CA TRP A 156 11.55 3.79 -14.99
C TRP A 156 10.29 4.57 -14.67
N GLN A 157 9.40 4.77 -15.65
CA GLN A 157 8.04 5.25 -15.38
C GLN A 157 7.32 4.35 -14.38
N ARG A 158 7.33 3.03 -14.61
CA ARG A 158 6.70 2.05 -13.71
C ARG A 158 7.36 2.03 -12.32
N ASP A 159 8.69 2.00 -12.28
CA ASP A 159 9.44 1.93 -11.02
C ASP A 159 9.21 3.19 -10.18
N SER A 160 9.17 4.38 -10.79
CA SER A 160 8.81 5.64 -10.12
C SER A 160 7.37 5.63 -9.60
N LEU A 161 6.40 5.18 -10.41
CA LEU A 161 5.00 5.09 -9.97
C LEU A 161 4.82 4.11 -8.81
N GLN A 162 5.47 2.94 -8.88
CA GLN A 162 5.41 1.95 -7.80
C GLN A 162 6.01 2.51 -6.50
N PHE A 163 7.12 3.24 -6.59
CA PHE A 163 7.72 3.91 -5.46
C PHE A 163 6.78 4.99 -4.89
N LEU A 164 6.17 5.80 -5.76
CA LEU A 164 5.20 6.83 -5.40
C LEU A 164 4.00 6.23 -4.67
N GLU A 165 3.36 5.20 -5.23
CA GLU A 165 2.18 4.55 -4.63
C GLU A 165 2.48 4.04 -3.22
N SER A 166 3.64 3.38 -3.05
CA SER A 166 4.10 2.83 -1.78
C SER A 166 4.41 3.89 -0.72
N ASN A 167 4.76 5.11 -1.14
CA ASN A 167 5.19 6.20 -0.25
C ASN A 167 4.26 7.43 -0.28
N SER A 168 3.10 7.33 -0.95
CA SER A 168 2.19 8.45 -1.25
C SER A 168 1.84 9.30 -0.02
N ARG A 169 1.53 8.67 1.11
CA ARG A 169 1.22 9.37 2.38
C ARG A 169 2.35 10.26 2.88
N LEU A 170 3.60 9.84 2.73
CA LEU A 170 4.76 10.62 3.18
C LEU A 170 5.09 11.72 2.18
N LEU A 171 5.01 11.41 0.89
CA LEU A 171 5.30 12.33 -0.20
C LEU A 171 4.39 13.57 -0.15
N PHE A 172 3.09 13.36 0.00
CA PHE A 172 2.10 14.44 0.00
C PHE A 172 1.91 15.12 1.37
N LYS A 173 2.73 14.78 2.39
CA LYS A 173 2.82 15.64 3.59
C LYS A 173 3.50 16.97 3.27
N ASP A 174 4.43 16.97 2.32
CA ASP A 174 5.05 18.18 1.81
C ASP A 174 4.22 18.74 0.65
N THR A 175 3.83 20.01 0.76
CA THR A 175 3.07 20.72 -0.29
C THR A 175 3.92 21.04 -1.53
N HIS A 176 5.25 20.92 -1.45
CA HIS A 176 6.15 21.24 -2.56
C HIS A 176 6.40 20.08 -3.53
N CYS A 177 5.77 18.92 -3.32
CA CYS A 177 5.98 17.72 -4.15
C CYS A 177 5.65 17.89 -5.64
N PHE A 178 4.84 18.89 -6.00
CA PHE A 178 4.54 19.21 -7.40
C PHE A 178 5.37 20.36 -7.98
N VAL A 179 6.19 21.05 -7.17
CA VAL A 179 6.95 22.22 -7.63
C VAL A 179 7.94 21.83 -8.74
N GLY A 180 7.95 22.62 -9.82
CA GLY A 180 8.79 22.40 -11.00
C GLY A 180 8.29 21.35 -11.99
N LEU A 181 7.13 20.70 -11.73
CA LEU A 181 6.52 19.76 -12.67
C LEU A 181 5.68 20.46 -13.74
N LYS A 182 5.53 19.80 -14.89
CA LYS A 182 4.62 20.20 -15.96
C LYS A 182 3.16 19.97 -15.59
N GLU A 183 2.27 20.74 -16.21
CA GLU A 183 0.81 20.65 -16.01
C GLU A 183 0.30 19.23 -16.32
N GLU A 184 0.80 18.59 -17.39
CA GLU A 184 0.42 17.23 -17.77
C GLU A 184 0.76 16.21 -16.68
N THR A 185 1.92 16.35 -16.04
CA THR A 185 2.34 15.45 -14.95
C THR A 185 1.44 15.63 -13.74
N VAL A 186 1.17 16.88 -13.33
CA VAL A 186 0.26 17.17 -12.22
C VAL A 186 -1.14 16.62 -12.50
N HIS A 187 -1.64 16.80 -13.72
CA HIS A 187 -2.91 16.24 -14.15
C HIS A 187 -2.93 14.72 -14.01
N GLN A 188 -1.89 14.01 -14.47
CA GLN A 188 -1.80 12.56 -14.33
C GLN A 188 -1.77 12.14 -12.86
N MET A 189 -0.99 12.82 -12.01
CA MET A 189 -0.93 12.51 -10.58
C MET A 189 -2.30 12.66 -9.91
N LEU A 190 -3.06 13.72 -10.24
CA LEU A 190 -4.40 13.93 -9.69
C LEU A 190 -5.43 12.91 -10.19
N LEU A 191 -5.24 12.37 -11.39
CA LEU A 191 -6.14 11.37 -11.98
C LEU A 191 -5.98 9.97 -11.35
N MET A 192 -4.85 9.68 -10.72
CA MET A 192 -4.53 8.33 -10.22
C MET A 192 -5.39 7.93 -9.00
N ASP A 193 -6.12 6.82 -9.11
CA ASP A 193 -6.88 6.21 -8.00
C ASP A 193 -5.99 5.46 -7.01
N SER A 194 -4.76 5.10 -7.39
CA SER A 194 -3.85 4.28 -6.57
C SER A 194 -3.10 5.07 -5.49
N ILE A 195 -3.17 6.40 -5.51
CA ILE A 195 -2.50 7.27 -4.53
C ILE A 195 -3.29 7.27 -3.22
N SER A 196 -2.72 6.68 -2.18
CA SER A 196 -3.35 6.58 -0.84
C SER A 196 -3.09 7.82 0.02
N THR A 197 -3.53 9.00 -0.43
CA THR A 197 -3.34 10.27 0.28
C THR A 197 -4.68 11.01 0.48
N PRO A 198 -4.88 11.71 1.62
CA PRO A 198 -6.05 12.57 1.79
C PRO A 198 -6.15 13.62 0.67
N GLU A 199 -7.32 13.74 0.05
CA GLU A 199 -7.56 14.66 -1.08
C GLU A 199 -7.20 16.12 -0.75
N ILE A 200 -7.32 16.54 0.51
CA ILE A 200 -6.92 17.88 0.96
C ILE A 200 -5.43 18.15 0.72
N GLN A 201 -4.58 17.13 0.85
CA GLN A 201 -3.15 17.28 0.60
C GLN A 201 -2.85 17.45 -0.89
N LEU A 202 -3.57 16.72 -1.75
CA LEU A 202 -3.49 16.90 -3.21
C LEU A 202 -3.94 18.30 -3.61
N PHE A 203 -5.00 18.81 -2.97
CA PHE A 203 -5.48 20.17 -3.19
C PHE A 203 -4.46 21.23 -2.76
N ARG A 204 -3.83 21.08 -1.58
CA ARG A 204 -2.77 21.99 -1.12
C ARG A 204 -1.55 21.96 -2.04
N ALA A 205 -1.12 20.78 -2.48
CA ALA A 205 -0.03 20.61 -3.44
C ALA A 205 -0.36 21.27 -4.79
N LEU A 206 -1.60 21.13 -5.28
CA LEU A 206 -2.07 21.80 -6.50
C LEU A 206 -2.03 23.34 -6.38
N ILE A 207 -2.42 23.90 -5.24
CA ILE A 207 -2.33 25.36 -5.01
C ILE A 207 -0.87 25.80 -5.06
N GLU A 208 0.03 25.10 -4.37
CA GLU A 208 1.44 25.51 -4.31
C GLU A 208 2.12 25.36 -5.67
N TRP A 209 1.83 24.29 -6.41
CA TRP A 209 2.24 24.15 -7.80
C TRP A 209 1.73 25.31 -8.66
N SER A 210 0.43 25.64 -8.57
CA SER A 210 -0.16 26.73 -9.37
C SER A 210 0.52 28.07 -9.10
N ARG A 211 0.90 28.33 -7.84
CA ARG A 211 1.66 29.53 -7.46
C ARG A 211 3.08 29.49 -8.03
N SER A 212 3.79 28.36 -7.95
CA SER A 212 5.14 28.25 -8.48
C SER A 212 5.19 28.35 -10.00
N HIS A 213 4.29 27.64 -10.68
CA HIS A 213 4.20 27.60 -12.13
C HIS A 213 3.97 28.98 -12.74
N LEU A 214 3.12 29.82 -12.10
CA LEU A 214 2.92 31.20 -12.54
C LEU A 214 4.11 32.11 -12.25
N ARG A 215 4.88 31.87 -11.18
CA ARG A 215 6.13 32.60 -10.94
C ARG A 215 7.16 32.32 -12.04
N GLU A 216 7.22 31.10 -12.53
CA GLU A 216 8.13 30.67 -13.60
C GLU A 216 7.73 31.22 -14.98
N LEU A 217 6.42 31.30 -15.27
CA LEU A 217 5.89 31.85 -16.53
C LEU A 217 6.05 33.38 -16.67
N GLY A 218 6.30 34.10 -15.58
CA GLY A 218 6.45 35.56 -15.58
C GLY A 218 5.14 36.35 -15.79
N ASN A 219 5.24 37.69 -15.76
CA ASN A 219 4.10 38.62 -15.77
C ASN A 219 3.36 38.74 -17.13
N GLU A 220 3.73 37.98 -18.15
CA GLU A 220 3.07 38.03 -19.47
C GLU A 220 1.78 37.19 -19.53
N SER A 221 1.59 36.27 -18.58
CA SER A 221 0.41 35.42 -18.53
C SER A 221 -0.77 36.10 -17.84
N LYS A 222 -1.93 36.16 -18.50
CA LYS A 222 -3.20 36.60 -17.91
C LYS A 222 -3.84 35.53 -16.99
N VAL A 223 -3.23 34.34 -16.91
CA VAL A 223 -3.74 33.20 -16.16
C VAL A 223 -3.48 33.41 -14.67
N THR A 224 -4.53 33.27 -13.85
CA THR A 224 -4.42 33.37 -12.40
C THR A 224 -4.29 31.99 -11.74
N VAL A 225 -3.87 31.94 -10.47
CA VAL A 225 -3.86 30.70 -9.66
C VAL A 225 -5.25 30.06 -9.66
N LYS A 226 -6.30 30.89 -9.59
CA LYS A 226 -7.69 30.44 -9.60
C LYS A 226 -8.05 29.71 -10.90
N ASP A 227 -7.54 30.16 -12.04
CA ASP A 227 -7.81 29.53 -13.33
C ASP A 227 -7.12 28.15 -13.44
N LEU A 228 -5.89 28.01 -12.94
CA LEU A 228 -5.16 26.74 -12.89
C LEU A 228 -5.82 25.73 -11.95
N VAL A 229 -6.21 26.19 -10.75
CA VAL A 229 -6.92 25.34 -9.78
C VAL A 229 -8.27 24.91 -10.34
N LYS A 230 -9.06 25.81 -10.92
CA LYS A 230 -10.37 25.48 -11.52
C LYS A 230 -10.24 24.44 -12.64
N ARG A 231 -9.18 24.49 -13.45
CA ARG A 231 -8.92 23.48 -14.50
C ARG A 231 -8.76 22.07 -13.94
N HIS A 232 -8.11 21.90 -12.80
CA HIS A 232 -7.80 20.59 -12.21
C HIS A 232 -8.76 20.16 -11.11
N LEU A 233 -9.63 21.07 -10.67
CA LEU A 233 -10.49 20.85 -9.51
C LEU A 233 -11.39 19.61 -9.64
N HIS A 234 -11.88 19.33 -10.86
CA HIS A 234 -12.75 18.17 -11.12
C HIS A 234 -12.04 16.82 -10.93
N LEU A 235 -10.70 16.81 -10.84
CA LEU A 235 -9.90 15.62 -10.58
C LEU A 235 -9.75 15.35 -9.07
N ILE A 236 -9.96 16.38 -8.24
CA ILE A 236 -9.88 16.26 -6.79
C ILE A 236 -11.24 15.80 -6.27
N ARG A 237 -11.25 14.69 -5.55
CA ARG A 237 -12.48 14.04 -5.09
C ARG A 237 -12.98 14.69 -3.82
N LEU A 238 -13.54 15.90 -3.94
CA LEU A 238 -14.08 16.70 -2.81
C LEU A 238 -15.08 15.91 -1.94
N GLU A 239 -15.75 14.90 -2.51
CA GLU A 239 -16.67 14.01 -1.79
C GLU A 239 -16.01 13.10 -0.75
N LEU A 240 -14.68 12.96 -0.76
CA LEU A 240 -13.89 12.16 0.18
C LEU A 240 -13.23 13.01 1.28
N MET A 241 -13.42 14.34 1.25
CA MET A 241 -12.84 15.26 2.22
C MET A 241 -13.71 15.40 3.48
N SER A 242 -13.09 15.76 4.60
CA SER A 242 -13.80 16.08 5.86
C SER A 242 -14.50 17.43 5.79
N PHE A 243 -15.37 17.74 6.77
CA PHE A 243 -16.01 19.05 6.84
C PHE A 243 -14.99 20.16 7.12
N GLU A 244 -13.99 19.86 7.95
CA GLU A 244 -12.89 20.76 8.28
C GLU A 244 -12.07 21.10 7.02
N ASP A 245 -11.78 20.10 6.19
CA ASP A 245 -11.08 20.28 4.91
C ASP A 245 -11.90 21.14 3.94
N LEU A 246 -13.21 20.89 3.83
CA LEU A 246 -14.08 21.67 2.95
C LEU A 246 -14.24 23.12 3.44
N ASP A 247 -14.26 23.35 4.76
CA ASP A 247 -14.27 24.70 5.35
C ASP A 247 -12.96 25.43 5.05
N GLU A 248 -11.80 24.78 5.18
CA GLU A 248 -10.50 25.32 4.77
C GLU A 248 -10.51 25.72 3.29
N ILE A 249 -10.96 24.80 2.43
CA ILE A 249 -11.04 25.01 0.99
C ILE A 249 -11.96 26.20 0.65
N SER A 250 -13.07 26.37 1.36
CA SER A 250 -13.99 27.49 1.16
C SER A 250 -13.35 28.86 1.42
N LYS A 251 -12.40 28.92 2.36
CA LYS A 251 -11.69 30.15 2.75
C LYS A 251 -10.61 30.56 1.74
N THR A 252 -10.23 29.67 0.83
CA THR A 252 -9.19 29.96 -0.19
C THR A 252 -9.65 30.94 -1.27
N GLY A 253 -10.97 31.11 -1.46
CA GLY A 253 -11.54 31.99 -2.50
C GLY A 253 -11.48 31.43 -3.94
N TYR A 254 -10.97 30.21 -4.11
CA TYR A 254 -10.94 29.52 -5.40
C TYR A 254 -12.30 28.91 -5.79
N PHE A 255 -13.19 28.73 -4.81
CA PHE A 255 -14.51 28.15 -4.98
C PHE A 255 -15.59 29.20 -5.02
N GLU A 256 -16.61 28.96 -5.84
CA GLU A 256 -17.88 29.64 -5.70
C GLU A 256 -18.71 28.92 -4.62
N VAL A 257 -19.32 29.70 -3.73
CA VAL A 257 -20.13 29.18 -2.61
C VAL A 257 -21.17 28.18 -3.12
N GLN A 258 -21.71 28.37 -4.33
CA GLN A 258 -22.69 27.45 -4.93
C GLN A 258 -22.11 26.08 -5.34
N GLU A 259 -20.84 26.00 -5.75
CA GLU A 259 -20.17 24.74 -6.11
C GLU A 259 -19.83 23.93 -4.85
N LEU A 260 -19.33 24.61 -3.82
CA LEU A 260 -19.13 24.02 -2.49
C LEU A 260 -20.46 23.69 -1.83
N VAL A 261 -21.51 24.49 -2.01
CA VAL A 261 -22.86 24.16 -1.55
C VAL A 261 -23.36 22.94 -2.29
N LYS A 262 -23.14 22.77 -3.61
CA LYS A 262 -23.55 21.54 -4.32
C LYS A 262 -22.80 20.31 -3.83
N HIS A 263 -21.49 20.43 -3.54
CA HIS A 263 -20.67 19.34 -3.02
C HIS A 263 -20.95 19.05 -1.56
N SER A 264 -21.05 20.08 -0.71
CA SER A 264 -21.52 19.96 0.68
C SER A 264 -23.00 19.63 0.78
N PHE A 265 -23.81 19.79 -0.27
CA PHE A 265 -25.20 19.33 -0.38
C PHE A 265 -25.27 17.92 -0.99
N ASN A 266 -24.25 17.45 -1.70
CA ASN A 266 -24.05 16.03 -2.03
C ASN A 266 -23.46 15.28 -0.83
N LEU A 267 -22.59 15.93 -0.05
CA LEU A 267 -22.09 15.48 1.24
C LEU A 267 -23.21 15.55 2.27
N ALA A 268 -23.98 16.64 2.31
CA ALA A 268 -25.16 16.80 3.15
C ALA A 268 -26.36 16.04 2.60
N LYS A 269 -26.39 15.62 1.33
CA LYS A 269 -27.25 14.53 0.84
C LYS A 269 -26.69 13.21 1.26
N ARG A 270 -25.38 12.95 1.32
CA ARG A 270 -24.82 11.75 1.97
C ARG A 270 -25.11 11.74 3.47
N PHE A 271 -25.13 12.90 4.14
CA PHE A 271 -25.50 13.05 5.55
C PHE A 271 -27.02 13.10 5.76
N GLN A 272 -27.81 13.67 4.86
CA GLN A 272 -29.27 13.58 4.85
C GLN A 272 -29.73 12.23 4.37
N VAL A 273 -28.99 11.52 3.53
CA VAL A 273 -29.16 10.11 3.19
C VAL A 273 -28.66 9.29 4.37
N LYS A 274 -27.62 9.67 5.15
CA LYS A 274 -27.36 9.10 6.49
C LYS A 274 -28.59 9.31 7.40
N ILE A 275 -29.21 10.49 7.44
CA ILE A 275 -30.39 10.81 8.29
C ILE A 275 -31.71 10.21 7.74
N ARG A 276 -31.84 10.01 6.42
CA ARG A 276 -33.06 9.56 5.70
C ARG A 276 -33.01 8.05 5.39
N ILE A 277 -31.83 7.43 5.25
CA ILE A 277 -31.63 5.97 5.31
C ILE A 277 -31.79 5.46 6.75
N LEU A 278 -31.54 6.30 7.76
CA LEU A 278 -32.00 6.01 9.13
C LEU A 278 -33.54 5.96 9.25
N SER A 279 -34.31 6.38 8.23
CA SER A 279 -35.78 6.34 8.22
C SER A 279 -36.45 5.57 7.07
N ARG A 280 -35.75 5.13 6.01
CA ARG A 280 -36.30 4.20 5.00
C ARG A 280 -35.24 3.18 4.53
N GLY A 281 -35.58 1.90 4.67
CA GLY A 281 -34.68 0.76 4.62
C GLY A 281 -34.00 0.49 3.26
N GLY A 282 -32.79 -0.07 3.36
CA GLY A 282 -32.00 -0.61 2.24
C GLY A 282 -30.54 -0.14 2.26
N ALA A 283 -29.66 -0.88 2.95
CA ALA A 283 -28.20 -0.71 3.12
C ALA A 283 -27.73 0.52 3.94
N LYS A 284 -27.42 0.27 5.23
CA LYS A 284 -26.77 1.24 6.14
C LYS A 284 -25.27 1.35 5.80
N LEU A 285 -24.85 2.39 5.09
CA LEU A 285 -23.43 2.75 5.01
C LEU A 285 -22.95 3.20 6.39
N ARG A 286 -22.00 2.45 6.98
CA ARG A 286 -21.39 2.70 8.29
C ARG A 286 -19.97 3.20 8.04
N ASP A 287 -19.80 4.49 8.24
CA ASP A 287 -18.59 5.24 7.97
C ASP A 287 -17.61 5.09 9.15
N LEU A 288 -17.02 3.90 9.27
CA LEU A 288 -16.09 3.53 10.33
C LEU A 288 -14.79 3.05 9.70
N ASN A 289 -13.66 3.54 10.21
CA ASN A 289 -12.34 3.03 9.90
C ASN A 289 -11.97 1.91 10.87
N ILE A 290 -11.90 0.67 10.37
CA ILE A 290 -11.75 -0.54 11.19
C ILE A 290 -10.39 -1.21 10.94
N LEU A 291 -9.67 -1.54 12.01
CA LEU A 291 -8.49 -2.41 11.94
C LEU A 291 -8.88 -3.84 12.32
N VAL A 292 -8.66 -4.78 11.41
CA VAL A 292 -8.86 -6.22 11.62
C VAL A 292 -7.51 -6.90 11.86
N LEU A 293 -7.31 -7.37 13.09
CA LEU A 293 -6.18 -8.19 13.48
C LEU A 293 -6.52 -9.66 13.25
N ALA A 294 -5.95 -10.23 12.20
CA ALA A 294 -6.31 -11.56 11.75
C ALA A 294 -5.17 -12.27 11.02
N TRP A 295 -5.22 -13.58 11.06
CA TRP A 295 -4.42 -14.47 10.24
C TRP A 295 -5.23 -15.72 9.88
N ALA A 296 -4.88 -16.39 8.77
CA ALA A 296 -5.44 -17.67 8.35
C ALA A 296 -4.34 -18.62 7.84
N ARG A 297 -4.38 -19.91 8.23
CA ARG A 297 -3.50 -20.95 7.64
C ARG A 297 -3.83 -21.18 6.16
N ARG A 298 -2.85 -21.74 5.42
CA ARG A 298 -3.08 -22.25 4.06
C ARG A 298 -4.18 -23.33 4.12
N GLY A 299 -5.33 -23.07 3.49
CA GLY A 299 -6.52 -23.95 3.51
C GLY A 299 -7.61 -23.57 4.54
N GLU A 300 -7.42 -22.50 5.32
CA GLU A 300 -8.50 -21.90 6.12
C GLU A 300 -9.20 -20.75 5.34
N VAL A 301 -10.40 -20.39 5.80
CA VAL A 301 -11.16 -19.25 5.26
C VAL A 301 -10.31 -17.99 5.34
N ARG A 302 -9.98 -17.47 4.15
CA ARG A 302 -9.05 -16.36 4.02
C ARG A 302 -9.58 -15.09 4.70
N VAL A 303 -8.67 -14.20 5.10
CA VAL A 303 -9.02 -12.96 5.79
C VAL A 303 -9.91 -12.07 4.91
N GLU A 304 -9.73 -12.14 3.59
CA GLU A 304 -10.49 -11.39 2.59
C GLU A 304 -11.99 -11.71 2.65
N HIS A 305 -12.39 -12.97 2.89
CA HIS A 305 -13.81 -13.33 2.99
C HIS A 305 -14.48 -12.66 4.21
N PHE A 306 -13.75 -12.49 5.32
CA PHE A 306 -14.27 -11.74 6.46
C PHE A 306 -14.37 -10.24 6.14
N VAL A 307 -13.34 -9.67 5.51
CA VAL A 307 -13.37 -8.27 5.06
C VAL A 307 -14.56 -8.01 4.15
N ASP A 308 -14.80 -8.89 3.17
CA ASP A 308 -15.95 -8.79 2.27
C ASP A 308 -17.27 -8.89 3.04
N THR A 309 -17.31 -9.72 4.09
CA THR A 309 -18.49 -9.86 4.95
C THR A 309 -18.81 -8.55 5.68
N LEU A 310 -17.80 -7.87 6.21
CA LEU A 310 -17.95 -6.55 6.82
C LEU A 310 -18.38 -5.49 5.79
N LYS A 311 -17.81 -5.52 4.59
CA LYS A 311 -18.20 -4.63 3.47
C LYS A 311 -19.65 -4.82 3.07
N TYR A 312 -20.14 -6.05 2.98
CA TYR A 312 -21.55 -6.35 2.76
C TYR A 312 -22.45 -5.90 3.92
N GLY A 313 -21.92 -5.80 5.14
CA GLY A 313 -22.59 -5.20 6.30
C GLY A 313 -22.57 -3.67 6.35
N GLY A 314 -21.92 -3.03 5.35
CA GLY A 314 -21.87 -1.58 5.19
C GLY A 314 -20.61 -0.90 5.74
N ILE A 315 -19.62 -1.67 6.22
CA ILE A 315 -18.32 -1.15 6.69
C ILE A 315 -17.37 -1.01 5.50
N GLN A 316 -17.06 0.21 5.07
CA GLN A 316 -16.29 0.44 3.84
C GLN A 316 -14.77 0.40 4.04
N TYR A 317 -14.28 0.95 5.16
CA TYR A 317 -12.85 1.14 5.42
C TYR A 317 -12.36 0.07 6.40
N VAL A 318 -11.70 -0.95 5.85
CA VAL A 318 -11.17 -2.07 6.63
C VAL A 318 -9.70 -2.27 6.28
N THR A 319 -8.83 -2.04 7.25
CA THR A 319 -7.41 -2.41 7.16
C THR A 319 -7.19 -3.75 7.86
N THR A 320 -6.43 -4.65 7.24
CA THR A 320 -6.08 -5.93 7.85
C THR A 320 -4.60 -5.99 8.21
N LYS A 321 -4.28 -6.49 9.40
CA LYS A 321 -2.89 -6.72 9.83
C LYS A 321 -2.74 -8.12 10.42
N ASP A 322 -1.67 -8.81 10.03
CA ASP A 322 -1.29 -10.09 10.61
C ASP A 322 -0.40 -9.83 11.85
N PRO A 323 -0.91 -10.05 13.07
CA PRO A 323 -0.16 -9.75 14.30
C PRO A 323 1.09 -10.62 14.47
N ARG A 324 1.26 -11.70 13.69
CA ARG A 324 2.45 -12.56 13.74
C ARG A 324 3.66 -11.95 13.05
N ASN A 325 3.43 -11.04 12.10
CA ASN A 325 4.51 -10.39 11.38
C ASN A 325 5.01 -9.17 12.15
N VAL A 326 4.08 -8.34 12.64
CA VAL A 326 4.34 -7.14 13.43
C VAL A 326 3.17 -6.90 14.36
N THR A 327 3.41 -6.88 15.67
CA THR A 327 2.38 -6.51 16.66
C THR A 327 2.07 -5.01 16.55
N PRO A 328 0.81 -4.60 16.35
CA PRO A 328 0.43 -3.19 16.27
C PRO A 328 0.67 -2.45 17.60
N THR A 329 1.12 -1.20 17.53
CA THR A 329 1.24 -0.32 18.71
C THR A 329 -0.11 0.32 19.05
N VAL A 330 -0.21 0.90 20.25
CA VAL A 330 -1.43 1.60 20.66
C VAL A 330 -1.68 2.82 19.77
N GLU A 331 -0.63 3.57 19.44
CA GLU A 331 -0.72 4.75 18.56
C GLU A 331 -1.26 4.39 17.19
N GLU A 332 -0.80 3.28 16.61
CA GLU A 332 -1.31 2.78 15.33
C GLU A 332 -2.79 2.38 15.44
N MET A 333 -3.18 1.70 16.51
CA MET A 333 -4.59 1.32 16.72
C MET A 333 -5.49 2.54 16.93
N MET A 334 -4.97 3.63 17.51
CA MET A 334 -5.71 4.87 17.76
C MET A 334 -6.12 5.63 16.49
N GLU A 335 -5.52 5.31 15.33
CA GLU A 335 -5.93 5.81 14.01
C GLU A 335 -7.28 5.23 13.52
N TYR A 336 -7.77 4.19 14.19
CA TYR A 336 -8.99 3.48 13.83
C TYR A 336 -10.12 3.78 14.84
N ASP A 337 -11.36 3.75 14.36
CA ASP A 337 -12.53 3.94 15.20
C ASP A 337 -12.76 2.73 16.11
N ALA A 338 -12.47 1.53 15.61
CA ALA A 338 -12.49 0.30 16.39
C ALA A 338 -11.54 -0.75 15.85
N VAL A 339 -11.15 -1.68 16.73
CA VAL A 339 -10.32 -2.83 16.40
C VAL A 339 -11.15 -4.12 16.47
N VAL A 340 -10.92 -5.03 15.53
CA VAL A 340 -11.46 -6.40 15.55
C VAL A 340 -10.32 -7.39 15.74
N LEU A 341 -10.35 -8.14 16.82
CA LEU A 341 -9.46 -9.28 17.02
C LEU A 341 -10.17 -10.56 16.54
N ARG A 342 -9.79 -11.05 15.36
CA ARG A 342 -10.35 -12.30 14.80
C ARG A 342 -9.59 -13.54 15.25
N SER A 343 -8.28 -13.44 15.37
CA SER A 343 -7.41 -14.57 15.72
C SER A 343 -6.20 -14.06 16.46
N ALA A 344 -5.93 -14.65 17.62
CA ALA A 344 -4.77 -14.35 18.45
C ALA A 344 -3.68 -15.42 18.36
N ASN A 345 -3.70 -16.27 17.31
CA ASN A 345 -2.63 -17.24 17.09
C ASN A 345 -1.33 -16.50 16.74
N VAL A 346 -0.50 -16.23 17.75
CA VAL A 346 0.78 -15.52 17.65
C VAL A 346 1.92 -16.39 18.21
N ASP A 347 2.16 -17.54 17.58
CA ASP A 347 3.33 -18.38 17.92
C ASP A 347 4.61 -17.88 17.24
N THR A 348 5.02 -16.68 17.66
CA THR A 348 6.43 -16.25 17.68
C THR A 348 6.67 -15.59 19.04
N LEU A 349 7.34 -16.32 19.94
CA LEU A 349 7.91 -15.89 21.24
C LEU A 349 7.46 -14.50 21.75
N GLY A 350 6.45 -14.45 22.64
CA GLY A 350 6.09 -13.26 23.43
C GLY A 350 5.13 -12.25 22.78
N SER A 351 4.81 -12.40 21.50
CA SER A 351 3.95 -11.44 20.75
C SER A 351 2.49 -11.39 21.21
N SER A 352 1.91 -12.49 21.72
CA SER A 352 0.52 -12.52 22.22
C SER A 352 0.33 -11.70 23.50
N GLU A 353 1.35 -11.66 24.36
CA GLU A 353 1.32 -10.90 25.61
C GLU A 353 1.45 -9.40 25.34
N ILE A 354 2.38 -9.02 24.45
CA ILE A 354 2.52 -7.63 24.00
C ILE A 354 1.22 -7.15 23.33
N LEU A 355 0.64 -7.95 22.43
CA LEU A 355 -0.62 -7.59 21.79
C LEU A 355 -1.74 -7.39 22.82
N GLY A 356 -1.84 -8.30 23.79
CA GLY A 356 -2.85 -8.17 24.84
C GLY A 356 -2.62 -6.99 25.78
N ASN A 357 -1.37 -6.59 26.01
CA ASN A 357 -1.05 -5.37 26.75
C ASN A 357 -1.50 -4.13 25.95
N ASN A 358 -1.16 -4.07 24.66
CA ASN A 358 -1.54 -2.96 23.79
C ASN A 358 -3.06 -2.85 23.61
N LEU A 359 -3.76 -3.98 23.50
CA LEU A 359 -5.23 -4.00 23.40
C LEU A 359 -5.89 -3.52 24.70
N ALA A 360 -5.32 -3.86 25.87
CA ALA A 360 -5.80 -3.34 27.14
C ALA A 360 -5.66 -1.81 27.18
N GLU A 361 -4.48 -1.28 26.84
CA GLU A 361 -4.22 0.16 26.83
C GLU A 361 -5.09 0.92 25.81
N PHE A 362 -5.35 0.30 24.65
CA PHE A 362 -6.30 0.83 23.66
C PHE A 362 -7.71 0.96 24.23
N VAL A 363 -8.18 -0.06 24.96
CA VAL A 363 -9.50 -0.05 25.62
C VAL A 363 -9.54 0.97 26.76
N GLU A 364 -8.48 1.08 27.55
CA GLU A 364 -8.31 2.08 28.61
C GLU A 364 -8.41 3.51 28.07
N SER A 365 -7.92 3.74 26.84
CA SER A 365 -7.99 5.02 26.13
C SER A 365 -9.38 5.38 25.60
N GLY A 366 -10.41 4.62 25.99
CA GLY A 366 -11.80 4.88 25.60
C GLY A 366 -12.19 4.35 24.21
N ARG A 367 -11.32 3.56 23.57
CA ARG A 367 -11.59 2.95 22.26
C ARG A 367 -12.14 1.53 22.38
N GLY A 368 -13.10 1.19 21.55
CA GLY A 368 -13.79 -0.08 21.65
C GLY A 368 -13.17 -1.21 20.82
N LEU A 369 -13.35 -2.44 21.30
CA LEU A 369 -12.76 -3.66 20.76
C LEU A 369 -13.84 -4.71 20.50
N VAL A 370 -13.86 -5.31 19.31
CA VAL A 370 -14.66 -6.52 19.02
C VAL A 370 -13.74 -7.73 18.96
N ILE A 371 -14.06 -8.77 19.72
CA ILE A 371 -13.36 -10.05 19.72
C ILE A 371 -14.24 -11.10 19.08
N VAL A 372 -13.74 -11.75 18.02
CA VAL A 372 -14.33 -12.99 17.53
C VAL A 372 -13.78 -14.12 18.39
N ALA A 373 -14.65 -14.80 19.13
CA ALA A 373 -14.22 -15.73 20.18
C ALA A 373 -13.39 -16.89 19.63
N ILE A 374 -13.73 -17.39 18.44
CA ILE A 374 -13.06 -18.55 17.84
C ILE A 374 -11.62 -18.20 17.50
N ASN A 375 -10.70 -19.11 17.86
CA ASN A 375 -9.26 -18.95 17.69
C ASN A 375 -8.63 -17.81 18.52
N THR A 376 -9.40 -17.21 19.44
CA THR A 376 -8.93 -16.14 20.34
C THR A 376 -9.12 -16.51 21.81
N LEU A 377 -10.27 -17.10 22.15
CA LEU A 377 -10.67 -17.43 23.53
C LEU A 377 -10.75 -18.95 23.76
N ILE A 378 -9.86 -19.70 23.09
CA ILE A 378 -9.76 -21.15 23.25
C ILE A 378 -8.86 -21.44 24.45
N ASP A 379 -9.28 -22.36 25.32
CA ASP A 379 -8.47 -22.88 26.42
C ASP A 379 -7.35 -23.80 25.88
N SER A 380 -6.32 -23.19 25.32
CA SER A 380 -5.14 -23.84 24.72
C SER A 380 -3.97 -22.87 24.76
N ASP A 381 -2.85 -23.28 25.34
CA ASP A 381 -1.70 -22.41 25.65
C ASP A 381 -1.04 -21.74 24.44
N ASP A 382 -1.21 -22.33 23.25
CA ASP A 382 -0.63 -21.90 21.96
C ASP A 382 -1.55 -20.97 21.13
N LYS A 383 -2.81 -20.77 21.55
CA LYS A 383 -3.83 -20.07 20.74
C LYS A 383 -4.56 -18.95 21.46
N GLN A 384 -4.38 -18.82 22.77
CA GLN A 384 -5.03 -17.80 23.58
C GLN A 384 -4.35 -16.43 23.48
N ILE A 385 -5.14 -15.35 23.42
CA ILE A 385 -4.63 -14.01 23.72
C ILE A 385 -4.25 -13.93 25.21
N LYS A 386 -3.06 -13.42 25.51
CA LYS A 386 -2.47 -13.30 26.87
C LYS A 386 -2.31 -11.83 27.26
N GLY A 387 -1.56 -11.53 28.32
CA GLY A 387 -1.30 -10.16 28.77
C GLY A 387 -2.47 -9.50 29.49
N ARG A 388 -2.38 -8.18 29.66
CA ARG A 388 -3.31 -7.39 30.49
C ARG A 388 -4.77 -7.52 30.08
N ILE A 389 -5.07 -7.66 28.79
CA ILE A 389 -6.45 -7.87 28.32
C ILE A 389 -7.10 -9.10 28.98
N TYR A 390 -6.30 -10.12 29.29
CA TYR A 390 -6.72 -11.32 30.01
C TYR A 390 -6.55 -11.18 31.54
N THR A 391 -5.34 -10.87 32.01
CA THR A 391 -5.02 -10.86 33.45
C THR A 391 -5.81 -9.83 34.24
N ASP A 392 -6.12 -8.69 33.61
CA ASP A 392 -6.87 -7.59 34.22
C ASP A 392 -8.37 -7.68 33.89
N ASN A 393 -8.81 -8.81 33.34
CA ASN A 393 -10.21 -9.18 33.12
C ASN A 393 -11.02 -8.19 32.25
N PHE A 394 -10.56 -7.89 31.03
CA PHE A 394 -11.30 -7.04 30.09
C PHE A 394 -12.35 -7.82 29.27
N ILE A 395 -12.17 -9.12 29.09
CA ILE A 395 -12.95 -9.94 28.15
C ILE A 395 -14.21 -10.50 28.86
N PRO A 396 -15.44 -10.24 28.37
CA PRO A 396 -16.69 -10.69 29.02
C PRO A 396 -17.01 -12.19 28.90
N LEU A 397 -16.20 -12.98 28.21
CA LEU A 397 -16.43 -14.42 28.01
C LEU A 397 -15.23 -15.21 28.54
N VAL A 398 -15.49 -16.23 29.35
CA VAL A 398 -14.44 -17.12 29.86
C VAL A 398 -13.86 -17.96 28.72
N TYR A 399 -12.60 -18.34 28.82
CA TYR A 399 -11.96 -19.22 27.85
C TYR A 399 -12.56 -20.62 27.94
N GLY A 400 -12.61 -21.35 26.84
CA GLY A 400 -13.20 -22.69 26.83
C GLY A 400 -12.78 -23.52 25.63
N PRO A 401 -13.19 -24.80 25.58
CA PRO A 401 -12.86 -25.66 24.47
C PRO A 401 -13.55 -25.17 23.19
N ARG A 402 -12.82 -25.22 22.08
CA ARG A 402 -13.40 -25.02 20.75
C ARG A 402 -14.20 -26.25 20.37
N VAL A 403 -15.47 -26.05 20.05
CA VAL A 403 -16.35 -27.13 19.59
C VAL A 403 -16.95 -26.79 18.23
N GLN A 404 -17.19 -27.84 17.44
CA GLN A 404 -17.99 -27.79 16.23
C GLN A 404 -19.32 -28.48 16.58
N LYS A 405 -20.39 -27.70 16.75
CA LYS A 405 -21.74 -28.24 16.97
C LYS A 405 -22.56 -28.13 15.69
N ASN A 406 -23.74 -28.75 15.67
CA ASN A 406 -24.72 -28.65 14.57
C ASN A 406 -25.09 -27.20 14.26
N GLU A 407 -25.95 -27.00 13.26
CA GLU A 407 -26.57 -25.72 12.99
C GLU A 407 -27.09 -25.06 14.28
N ARG A 408 -26.87 -23.75 14.37
CA ARG A 408 -27.40 -22.93 15.45
C ARG A 408 -28.13 -21.75 14.85
N GLU A 409 -29.10 -21.28 15.60
CA GLU A 409 -29.81 -20.06 15.31
C GLU A 409 -29.92 -19.17 16.55
N LEU A 410 -30.16 -17.89 16.32
CA LEU A 410 -30.39 -16.89 17.35
C LEU A 410 -31.46 -17.38 18.32
N GLY A 411 -31.09 -17.48 19.59
CA GLY A 411 -31.99 -17.82 20.69
C GLY A 411 -32.51 -16.57 21.39
N GLU A 412 -32.43 -16.59 22.71
CA GLU A 412 -32.90 -15.49 23.56
C GLU A 412 -32.10 -14.20 23.34
N LYS A 413 -32.83 -13.10 23.16
CA LYS A 413 -32.29 -11.73 23.17
C LYS A 413 -32.47 -11.17 24.57
N HIS A 414 -31.48 -11.36 25.43
CA HIS A 414 -31.49 -10.88 26.82
C HIS A 414 -31.66 -9.36 26.92
N LEU A 415 -31.10 -8.63 25.95
CA LEU A 415 -31.26 -7.18 25.83
C LEU A 415 -31.73 -6.81 24.42
N PRO A 416 -33.02 -6.97 24.09
CA PRO A 416 -33.53 -6.81 22.73
C PRO A 416 -33.37 -5.38 22.19
N GLU A 417 -33.43 -4.38 23.08
CA GLU A 417 -33.25 -2.97 22.75
C GLU A 417 -31.76 -2.54 22.66
N HIS A 418 -30.83 -3.46 22.90
CA HIS A 418 -29.40 -3.15 22.81
C HIS A 418 -29.04 -2.74 21.37
N PRO A 419 -28.24 -1.67 21.15
CA PRO A 419 -27.89 -1.21 19.80
C PRO A 419 -27.30 -2.30 18.90
N ILE A 420 -26.60 -3.27 19.49
CA ILE A 420 -26.01 -4.43 18.77
C ILE A 420 -27.09 -5.30 18.10
N LEU A 421 -28.28 -5.42 18.70
CA LEU A 421 -29.36 -6.25 18.18
C LEU A 421 -30.32 -5.49 17.26
N ARG A 422 -30.09 -4.21 16.98
CA ARG A 422 -30.97 -3.38 16.15
C ARG A 422 -31.12 -3.95 14.73
N GLY A 423 -32.31 -4.45 14.41
CA GLY A 423 -32.62 -5.08 13.11
C GLY A 423 -32.04 -6.49 12.94
N VAL A 424 -31.58 -7.12 14.02
CA VAL A 424 -31.16 -8.52 14.04
C VAL A 424 -32.35 -9.36 14.47
N GLU A 425 -33.14 -9.83 13.50
CA GLU A 425 -34.30 -10.68 13.74
C GLU A 425 -33.93 -12.15 13.71
N THR A 426 -33.10 -12.54 12.74
CA THR A 426 -32.64 -13.91 12.52
C THR A 426 -31.13 -13.97 12.41
N PHE A 427 -30.52 -15.06 12.85
CA PHE A 427 -29.11 -15.36 12.61
C PHE A 427 -28.94 -16.87 12.66
N LYS A 428 -28.57 -17.51 11.55
CA LYS A 428 -28.50 -18.99 11.45
C LYS A 428 -27.23 -19.44 10.73
N THR A 429 -26.61 -20.52 11.21
CA THR A 429 -25.45 -21.16 10.56
C THR A 429 -25.84 -22.26 9.59
N LYS A 430 -24.95 -22.57 8.64
CA LYS A 430 -25.25 -23.50 7.54
C LYS A 430 -25.34 -24.98 7.97
N GLU A 431 -24.24 -25.56 8.44
CA GLU A 431 -24.17 -27.00 8.81
C GLU A 431 -23.61 -27.18 10.23
N TYR A 432 -22.63 -26.36 10.59
CA TYR A 432 -21.95 -26.39 11.87
C TYR A 432 -21.76 -24.98 12.41
N THR A 433 -21.71 -24.84 13.73
CA THR A 433 -21.27 -23.60 14.37
C THR A 433 -20.00 -23.85 15.14
N HIS A 434 -18.94 -23.12 14.77
CA HIS A 434 -17.74 -23.05 15.58
C HIS A 434 -18.02 -22.06 16.71
N VAL A 435 -17.83 -22.50 17.95
CA VAL A 435 -17.99 -21.66 19.15
C VAL A 435 -16.96 -22.05 20.19
N VAL A 436 -16.75 -21.16 21.16
CA VAL A 436 -16.15 -21.50 22.45
C VAL A 436 -17.28 -22.03 23.34
N ASP A 437 -17.14 -23.27 23.84
CA ASP A 437 -18.16 -23.95 24.64
C ASP A 437 -18.06 -23.57 26.12
N THR A 438 -18.46 -22.35 26.44
CA THR A 438 -18.58 -21.89 27.83
C THR A 438 -19.93 -21.21 28.02
N HIS A 439 -20.55 -21.46 29.18
CA HIS A 439 -21.72 -20.71 29.64
C HIS A 439 -21.32 -19.59 30.61
N ASN A 440 -20.05 -19.53 31.00
CA ASN A 440 -19.56 -18.60 32.00
C ASN A 440 -19.16 -17.28 31.34
N ILE A 441 -19.80 -16.20 31.78
CA ILE A 441 -19.40 -14.83 31.46
C ILE A 441 -18.43 -14.33 32.54
N ASN A 442 -17.40 -13.59 32.14
CA ASN A 442 -16.36 -13.09 33.05
C ASN A 442 -16.66 -11.64 33.47
N GLY A 443 -17.81 -11.45 34.14
CA GLY A 443 -18.39 -10.13 34.32
C GLY A 443 -18.86 -9.50 33.01
N GLY A 444 -19.51 -8.34 33.10
CA GLY A 444 -20.17 -7.70 31.96
C GLY A 444 -21.59 -8.21 31.75
N THR A 445 -22.06 -8.17 30.51
CA THR A 445 -23.47 -8.30 30.15
C THR A 445 -23.64 -9.28 29.00
N LEU A 446 -24.56 -10.24 29.17
CA LEU A 446 -25.00 -11.14 28.11
C LEU A 446 -26.10 -10.43 27.30
N ILE A 447 -25.86 -10.22 26.00
CA ILE A 447 -26.79 -9.49 25.13
C ILE A 447 -27.71 -10.45 24.38
N ALA A 448 -27.16 -11.56 23.88
CA ALA A 448 -27.92 -12.60 23.19
C ALA A 448 -27.26 -13.97 23.35
N SER A 449 -28.09 -15.02 23.31
CA SER A 449 -27.67 -16.42 23.31
C SER A 449 -28.01 -17.10 21.99
N TRP A 450 -27.30 -18.18 21.70
CA TRP A 450 -27.74 -19.20 20.76
C TRP A 450 -28.98 -19.93 21.31
N ASN A 451 -29.75 -20.58 20.43
CA ASN A 451 -30.96 -21.35 20.78
C ASN A 451 -30.77 -22.44 21.86
N ASN A 452 -29.54 -22.86 22.12
CA ASN A 452 -29.21 -23.83 23.17
C ASN A 452 -28.72 -23.18 24.48
N GLY A 453 -28.82 -21.86 24.63
CA GLY A 453 -28.41 -21.12 25.82
C GLY A 453 -26.96 -20.65 25.86
N LEU A 454 -26.09 -21.09 24.93
CA LEU A 454 -24.70 -20.60 24.91
C LEU A 454 -24.64 -19.11 24.58
N PRO A 455 -23.73 -18.33 25.19
CA PRO A 455 -23.52 -16.93 24.83
C PRO A 455 -23.19 -16.77 23.34
N LEU A 456 -23.92 -15.88 22.67
CA LEU A 456 -23.67 -15.45 21.30
C LEU A 456 -22.97 -14.08 21.28
N VAL A 457 -23.53 -13.09 22.00
CA VAL A 457 -22.92 -11.76 22.14
C VAL A 457 -22.83 -11.39 23.61
N THR A 458 -21.63 -11.01 24.04
CA THR A 458 -21.39 -10.46 25.38
C THR A 458 -20.63 -9.14 25.30
N GLU A 459 -20.80 -8.30 26.30
CA GLU A 459 -20.16 -6.98 26.40
C GLU A 459 -19.56 -6.77 27.79
N LYS A 460 -18.43 -6.06 27.86
CA LYS A 460 -17.93 -5.49 29.10
C LYS A 460 -17.46 -4.06 28.88
N ILE A 461 -17.87 -3.17 29.78
CA ILE A 461 -17.22 -1.87 29.99
C ILE A 461 -16.60 -1.97 31.39
N LYS A 462 -15.28 -2.14 31.44
CA LYS A 462 -14.60 -2.48 32.70
C LYS A 462 -14.68 -1.34 33.72
N GLU A 463 -14.44 -0.11 33.27
CA GLU A 463 -14.48 1.11 34.09
C GLU A 463 -15.14 2.27 33.32
N PRO A 464 -15.73 3.26 34.02
CA PRO A 464 -16.24 4.47 33.38
C PRO A 464 -15.17 5.16 32.52
N GLY A 465 -15.53 5.48 31.27
CA GLY A 465 -14.62 6.11 30.31
C GLY A 465 -13.78 5.13 29.49
N TYR A 466 -13.69 3.85 29.87
CA TYR A 466 -13.07 2.84 29.02
C TYR A 466 -13.97 2.48 27.84
N GLY A 467 -13.34 2.01 26.77
CA GLY A 467 -14.03 1.48 25.61
C GLY A 467 -14.78 0.18 25.94
N PRO A 468 -15.86 -0.14 25.22
CA PRO A 468 -16.53 -1.43 25.34
C PRO A 468 -15.71 -2.54 24.68
N VAL A 469 -15.65 -3.70 25.33
CA VAL A 469 -15.16 -4.96 24.75
C VAL A 469 -16.37 -5.84 24.45
N VAL A 470 -16.59 -6.13 23.17
CA VAL A 470 -17.69 -6.99 22.71
C VAL A 470 -17.13 -8.30 22.21
N VAL A 471 -17.66 -9.43 22.67
CA VAL A 471 -17.30 -10.76 22.16
C VAL A 471 -18.47 -11.29 21.33
N ILE A 472 -18.17 -11.76 20.11
CA ILE A 472 -19.13 -12.48 19.26
C ILE A 472 -18.65 -13.93 19.12
N ASN A 473 -19.42 -14.86 19.67
CA ASN A 473 -19.10 -16.27 19.75
C ASN A 473 -19.61 -17.04 18.52
N THR A 474 -19.04 -16.73 17.35
CA THR A 474 -19.38 -17.37 16.07
C THR A 474 -18.27 -17.23 15.04
N HIS A 475 -18.34 -18.02 13.95
CA HIS A 475 -17.40 -17.90 12.84
C HIS A 475 -17.72 -16.64 12.04
N PRO A 476 -16.75 -15.78 11.72
CA PRO A 476 -17.02 -14.42 11.28
C PRO A 476 -17.31 -14.29 9.78
N THR A 477 -17.90 -15.29 9.12
CA THR A 477 -18.15 -15.23 7.66
C THR A 477 -19.55 -15.66 7.25
N SER A 478 -20.03 -15.08 6.16
CA SER A 478 -21.32 -15.39 5.53
C SER A 478 -21.16 -16.35 4.34
N THR A 479 -22.17 -17.17 4.05
CA THR A 479 -22.25 -17.98 2.82
C THR A 479 -22.19 -17.13 1.54
N ARG A 480 -22.45 -15.82 1.63
CA ARG A 480 -22.30 -14.88 0.51
C ARG A 480 -20.85 -14.67 0.08
N THR A 481 -19.91 -14.76 1.02
CA THR A 481 -18.50 -14.39 0.81
C THR A 481 -17.58 -15.60 0.78
N THR A 482 -18.08 -16.76 1.19
CA THR A 482 -17.30 -17.99 1.19
C THR A 482 -18.17 -19.18 0.82
N ASN A 483 -17.72 -19.93 -0.19
CA ASN A 483 -18.20 -21.29 -0.44
C ASN A 483 -17.57 -22.30 0.52
N ASP A 484 -16.51 -21.85 1.19
CA ASP A 484 -15.68 -22.66 2.06
C ASP A 484 -16.36 -22.80 3.42
N CYS A 485 -16.46 -24.07 3.83
CA CYS A 485 -16.85 -24.63 5.11
C CYS A 485 -18.27 -24.35 5.63
N GLY A 486 -19.00 -25.42 5.98
CA GLY A 486 -20.33 -25.41 6.61
C GLY A 486 -20.45 -24.64 7.94
N LYS A 487 -19.47 -23.81 8.29
CA LYS A 487 -19.31 -23.01 9.49
C LYS A 487 -19.85 -21.58 9.35
N ALA A 488 -20.04 -21.12 8.12
CA ALA A 488 -20.54 -19.78 7.80
C ALA A 488 -22.02 -19.61 8.18
N TRP A 489 -22.45 -18.38 8.44
CA TRP A 489 -23.87 -18.07 8.57
C TRP A 489 -24.55 -17.88 7.22
N LEU A 490 -25.84 -18.23 7.17
CA LEU A 490 -26.67 -18.08 5.99
C LEU A 490 -26.85 -16.60 5.65
N ASP A 491 -26.56 -16.23 4.42
CA ASP A 491 -26.60 -14.86 3.89
C ASP A 491 -28.00 -14.24 3.86
N ASN A 492 -29.04 -15.06 3.91
CA ASN A 492 -30.42 -14.63 4.08
C ASN A 492 -30.80 -14.29 5.54
N THR A 493 -29.86 -14.34 6.48
CA THR A 493 -30.05 -13.94 7.89
C THR A 493 -29.29 -12.67 8.26
N ASN A 494 -29.53 -12.10 9.43
CA ASN A 494 -29.03 -10.79 9.83
C ASN A 494 -27.62 -10.79 10.46
N GLY A 495 -26.77 -11.77 10.13
CA GLY A 495 -25.40 -11.85 10.64
C GLY A 495 -24.54 -10.63 10.31
N ASN A 496 -24.69 -10.07 9.11
CA ASN A 496 -23.97 -8.85 8.72
C ASN A 496 -24.41 -7.65 9.57
N GLU A 497 -25.70 -7.52 9.89
CA GLU A 497 -26.21 -6.45 10.77
C GLU A 497 -25.64 -6.60 12.17
N LEU A 498 -25.56 -7.83 12.71
CA LEU A 498 -25.02 -8.11 14.04
C LEU A 498 -23.57 -7.62 14.19
N PHE A 499 -22.68 -8.05 13.28
CA PHE A 499 -21.27 -7.65 13.29
C PHE A 499 -21.11 -6.14 13.10
N SER A 500 -21.88 -5.58 12.17
CA SER A 500 -21.76 -4.17 11.86
C SER A 500 -22.30 -3.30 12.99
N ASN A 501 -23.37 -3.74 13.68
CA ASN A 501 -23.90 -3.04 14.86
C ASN A 501 -22.91 -3.11 16.03
N ALA A 502 -22.25 -4.25 16.24
CA ALA A 502 -21.18 -4.35 17.23
C ALA A 502 -20.06 -3.34 16.93
N LEU A 503 -19.59 -3.27 15.69
CA LEU A 503 -18.56 -2.30 15.27
C LEU A 503 -19.01 -0.84 15.44
N SER A 504 -20.25 -0.53 15.07
CA SER A 504 -20.81 0.83 15.25
C SER A 504 -20.96 1.20 16.71
N TYR A 505 -21.29 0.22 17.55
CA TYR A 505 -21.43 0.43 18.99
C TYR A 505 -20.07 0.69 19.65
N VAL A 506 -19.05 -0.10 19.29
CA VAL A 506 -17.72 0.03 19.88
C VAL A 506 -16.93 1.23 19.34
N GLY A 507 -17.24 1.70 18.12
CA GLY A 507 -16.59 2.84 17.48
C GLY A 507 -17.00 4.21 18.01
N ILE A 508 -17.97 4.28 18.93
CA ILE A 508 -18.36 5.54 19.57
C ILE A 508 -17.27 5.96 20.54
N LYS A 509 -16.59 7.09 20.25
CA LYS A 509 -15.56 7.64 21.14
C LYS A 509 -16.17 8.02 22.49
N ARG A 510 -15.71 7.37 23.55
CA ARG A 510 -16.06 7.72 24.93
C ARG A 510 -14.92 8.57 25.49
N HIS A 511 -15.21 9.81 25.84
CA HIS A 511 -14.22 10.68 26.47
C HIS A 511 -14.08 10.27 27.94
N LEU A 512 -12.83 10.05 28.39
CA LEU A 512 -12.50 10.06 29.80
C LEU A 512 -12.88 11.45 30.34
N LYS A 513 -13.78 11.51 31.31
CA LYS A 513 -14.18 12.75 31.96
C LYS A 513 -13.10 13.24 32.92
#